data_AF-A0A0D1W9L9-F1
#
_entry.id   AF-A0A0D1W9L9-F1
#
_cell.length_a   1.000
_cell.length_b   1.000
_cell.length_c   1.000
_cell.angle_alpha   90.00
_cell.angle_beta   90.00
_cell.angle_gamma   90.00
#
_symmetry.space_group_name_H-M   'P 1'
#
loop_
_entity.id
_entity.type
_entity.pdbx_description
1 polymer ?
#
loop_
_entity_poly.entity_id
_entity_poly.type
_entity_poly.pdbx_seq_one_letter_code
_entity_poly.pdbx_strand_id
1 'polypeptide(L)'
;MIDELRKIGLSDLEARCYLVLHEEPKISGYEVAKKVSVSRTNVYAALRSLTDKGMCRVIESEPVLYDAVPIEQLVRLLQSEFEQTTRSLLEQLHSPPRTSPSFYSWQGDKAIETAIRRLVSNADKSIVVDIWSEDVHWVEGPLVEAEKRGLAITLISIGECHTCLKNVLVHKRSDEWKNVGARKFSILCDTRSALLGSFGKELKPTVLETDHPSLIELLQNAFYHDVIMEQIERDFSKELADKYGNHYERIIDSYRKYL
;
A
#
# COMPACT_ATOMS: atom_id res chain seq x y z
N MET A 1 -18.72 2.49 -7.40
CA MET A 1 -19.60 3.30 -6.52
C MET A 1 -20.04 2.55 -5.26
N ILE A 2 -20.54 1.31 -5.37
CA ILE A 2 -20.96 0.52 -4.19
C ILE A 2 -19.77 0.24 -3.26
N ASP A 3 -18.61 -0.14 -3.79
CA ASP A 3 -17.43 -0.42 -2.95
C ASP A 3 -16.90 0.82 -2.22
N GLU A 4 -17.00 2.00 -2.82
CA GLU A 4 -16.66 3.27 -2.17
C GLU A 4 -17.63 3.60 -1.03
N LEU A 5 -18.94 3.41 -1.25
CA LEU A 5 -19.94 3.55 -0.19
C LEU A 5 -19.71 2.54 0.94
N ARG A 6 -19.30 1.31 0.61
CA ARG A 6 -18.93 0.32 1.63
C ARG A 6 -17.70 0.72 2.43
N LYS A 7 -16.73 1.38 1.81
CA LYS A 7 -15.54 1.91 2.51
C LYS A 7 -15.88 3.01 3.52
N ILE A 8 -16.99 3.72 3.35
CA ILE A 8 -17.48 4.72 4.31
C ILE A 8 -18.52 4.16 5.31
N GLY A 9 -18.65 2.84 5.42
CA GLY A 9 -19.42 2.18 6.48
C GLY A 9 -20.85 1.74 6.11
N LEU A 10 -21.20 1.73 4.83
CA LEU A 10 -22.47 1.14 4.37
C LEU A 10 -22.33 -0.37 4.11
N SER A 11 -23.37 -1.13 4.40
CA SER A 11 -23.52 -2.48 3.86
C SER A 11 -23.80 -2.45 2.35
N ASP A 12 -23.70 -3.60 1.67
CA ASP A 12 -24.04 -3.70 0.24
C ASP A 12 -25.49 -3.23 -0.03
N LEU A 13 -26.44 -3.68 0.79
CA LEU A 13 -27.85 -3.29 0.64
C LEU A 13 -28.07 -1.80 0.94
N GLU A 14 -27.41 -1.27 1.97
CA GLU A 14 -27.47 0.16 2.30
C GLU A 14 -26.91 1.01 1.16
N ALA A 15 -25.77 0.64 0.59
CA ALA A 15 -25.17 1.35 -0.54
C ALA A 15 -26.11 1.36 -1.76
N ARG A 16 -26.75 0.23 -2.06
CA ARG A 16 -27.72 0.12 -3.14
C ARG A 16 -28.98 0.95 -2.88
N CYS A 17 -29.49 0.96 -1.65
CA CYS A 17 -30.63 1.80 -1.28
C CYS A 17 -30.26 3.29 -1.38
N TYR A 18 -29.09 3.70 -0.89
CA TYR A 18 -28.60 5.07 -0.97
C TYR A 18 -28.50 5.56 -2.42
N LEU A 19 -27.98 4.73 -3.34
CA LEU A 19 -27.90 5.08 -4.77
C LEU A 19 -29.29 5.26 -5.38
N VAL A 20 -30.25 4.40 -5.07
CA VAL A 20 -31.65 4.56 -5.53
C VAL A 20 -32.26 5.87 -5.02
N LEU A 21 -32.06 6.19 -3.74
CA LEU A 21 -32.55 7.45 -3.17
C LEU A 21 -31.86 8.68 -3.77
N HIS A 22 -30.59 8.55 -4.16
CA HIS A 22 -29.82 9.61 -4.80
C HIS A 22 -30.31 9.88 -6.24
N GLU A 23 -30.63 8.81 -6.98
CA GLU A 23 -31.18 8.91 -8.34
C GLU A 23 -32.64 9.38 -8.34
N GLU A 24 -33.44 8.92 -7.37
CA GLU A 24 -34.87 9.21 -7.25
C GLU A 24 -35.23 9.70 -5.85
N PRO A 25 -35.18 11.01 -5.61
CA PRO A 25 -35.50 11.58 -4.31
C PRO A 25 -37.00 11.48 -4.00
N LYS A 26 -37.36 11.42 -2.71
CA LYS A 26 -38.75 11.36 -2.21
C LYS A 26 -39.52 10.14 -2.71
N ILE A 27 -38.90 8.97 -2.60
CA ILE A 27 -39.47 7.69 -3.04
C ILE A 27 -39.92 6.84 -1.86
N SER A 28 -40.96 6.03 -2.02
CA SER A 28 -41.44 5.16 -0.93
C SER A 28 -40.53 3.95 -0.73
N GLY A 29 -40.47 3.42 0.49
CA GLY A 29 -39.67 2.21 0.78
C GLY A 29 -40.11 0.99 -0.04
N TYR A 30 -41.38 0.93 -0.45
CA TYR A 30 -41.90 -0.08 -1.38
C TYR A 30 -41.24 0.01 -2.76
N GLU A 31 -41.16 1.22 -3.31
CA GLU A 31 -40.57 1.47 -4.62
C GLU A 31 -39.05 1.25 -4.60
N VAL A 32 -38.36 1.63 -3.51
CA VAL A 32 -36.95 1.29 -3.31
C VAL A 32 -36.76 -0.23 -3.35
N ALA A 33 -37.58 -1.00 -2.62
CA ALA A 33 -37.51 -2.46 -2.59
C ALA A 33 -37.68 -3.08 -3.99
N LYS A 34 -38.59 -2.52 -4.79
CA LYS A 34 -38.78 -2.94 -6.19
C LYS A 34 -37.52 -2.69 -7.03
N LYS A 35 -36.87 -1.54 -6.87
CA LYS A 35 -35.67 -1.17 -7.64
C LYS A 35 -34.44 -1.97 -7.26
N VAL A 36 -34.20 -2.17 -5.95
CA VAL A 36 -33.08 -3.01 -5.50
C VAL A 36 -33.40 -4.50 -5.62
N SER A 37 -34.61 -4.90 -6.02
CA SER A 37 -35.01 -6.32 -6.16
C SER A 37 -34.74 -7.14 -4.89
N VAL A 38 -35.04 -6.58 -3.73
CA VAL A 38 -34.86 -7.21 -2.40
C VAL A 38 -36.20 -7.17 -1.63
N SER A 39 -36.38 -8.06 -0.65
CA SER A 39 -37.58 -8.08 0.19
C SER A 39 -37.83 -6.73 0.87
N ARG A 40 -39.12 -6.37 1.00
CA ARG A 40 -39.54 -5.12 1.65
C ARG A 40 -38.99 -5.02 3.06
N THR A 41 -39.05 -6.10 3.84
CA THR A 41 -38.53 -6.15 5.21
C THR A 41 -37.07 -5.74 5.30
N ASN A 42 -36.21 -6.26 4.40
CA ASN A 42 -34.79 -5.94 4.41
C ASN A 42 -34.53 -4.50 3.95
N VAL A 43 -35.28 -4.00 2.98
CA VAL A 43 -35.16 -2.60 2.53
C VAL A 43 -35.58 -1.62 3.60
N TYR A 44 -36.70 -1.86 4.30
CA TYR A 44 -37.10 -1.00 5.42
C TYR A 44 -36.08 -1.03 6.56
N ALA A 45 -35.45 -2.19 6.84
CA ALA A 45 -34.35 -2.27 7.80
C ALA A 45 -33.13 -1.45 7.35
N ALA A 46 -32.75 -1.53 6.07
CA ALA A 46 -31.64 -0.76 5.51
C ALA A 46 -31.92 0.75 5.49
N LEU A 47 -33.13 1.17 5.11
CA LEU A 47 -33.56 2.58 5.13
C LEU A 47 -33.57 3.14 6.55
N ARG A 48 -34.02 2.35 7.54
CA ARG A 48 -33.94 2.73 8.95
C ARG A 48 -32.49 2.89 9.40
N SER A 49 -31.63 1.92 9.12
CA SER A 49 -30.19 2.00 9.43
C SER A 49 -29.52 3.21 8.78
N LEU A 50 -29.83 3.50 7.51
CA LEU A 50 -29.35 4.71 6.83
C LEU A 50 -29.84 5.99 7.50
N THR A 51 -31.08 6.00 8.00
CA THR A 51 -31.64 7.16 8.72
C THR A 51 -30.93 7.34 10.06
N ASP A 52 -30.70 6.25 10.81
CA ASP A 52 -29.97 6.27 12.09
C ASP A 52 -28.51 6.73 11.90
N LYS A 53 -27.88 6.41 10.76
CA LYS A 53 -26.56 6.89 10.36
C LYS A 53 -26.55 8.34 9.81
N GLY A 54 -27.70 9.00 9.70
CA GLY A 54 -27.80 10.34 9.13
C GLY A 54 -27.53 10.41 7.62
N MET A 55 -27.65 9.29 6.90
CA MET A 55 -27.39 9.16 5.46
C MET A 55 -28.69 9.20 4.62
N CYS A 56 -29.84 9.06 5.28
CA CYS A 56 -31.17 9.10 4.69
C CYS A 56 -32.06 10.04 5.51
N ARG A 57 -32.97 10.75 4.84
CA ARG A 57 -34.00 11.58 5.44
C ARG A 57 -35.36 10.95 5.23
N VAL A 58 -36.24 11.12 6.20
CA VAL A 58 -37.61 10.63 6.16
C VAL A 58 -38.56 11.81 6.07
N ILE A 59 -39.52 11.72 5.17
CA ILE A 59 -40.65 12.64 5.05
C ILE A 59 -41.88 11.89 5.57
N GLU A 60 -42.45 12.39 6.67
CA GLU A 60 -43.67 11.84 7.24
C GLU A 60 -44.86 12.18 6.35
N SER A 61 -45.19 11.25 5.46
CA SER A 61 -46.33 11.29 4.54
C SER A 61 -46.99 9.91 4.44
N GLU A 62 -48.09 9.81 3.70
CA GLU A 62 -48.78 8.55 3.39
C GLU A 62 -48.70 8.30 1.88
N PRO A 63 -47.83 7.39 1.39
CA PRO A 63 -46.85 6.60 2.13
C PRO A 63 -45.64 7.41 2.61
N VAL A 64 -44.87 6.86 3.56
CA VAL A 64 -43.61 7.46 4.02
C VAL A 64 -42.60 7.51 2.87
N LEU A 65 -41.99 8.67 2.66
CA LEU A 65 -41.01 8.89 1.59
C LEU A 65 -39.61 9.07 2.17
N TYR A 66 -38.63 8.63 1.40
CA TYR A 66 -37.22 8.66 1.78
C TYR A 66 -36.41 9.47 0.77
N ASP A 67 -35.35 10.11 1.24
CA ASP A 67 -34.46 10.95 0.43
C ASP A 67 -33.01 10.75 0.86
N ALA A 68 -32.07 10.74 -0.08
CA ALA A 68 -30.65 10.62 0.25
C ALA A 68 -30.15 11.93 0.85
N VAL A 69 -29.34 11.86 1.91
CA VAL A 69 -28.55 13.03 2.31
C VAL A 69 -27.48 13.26 1.24
N PRO A 70 -27.30 14.50 0.73
CA PRO A 70 -26.27 14.81 -0.27
C PRO A 70 -24.90 14.31 0.18
N ILE A 71 -24.19 13.65 -0.73
CA ILE A 71 -22.94 12.96 -0.41
C ILE A 71 -21.88 13.93 0.14
N GLU A 72 -21.88 15.20 -0.29
CA GLU A 72 -20.96 16.22 0.19
C GLU A 72 -21.19 16.56 1.67
N GLN A 73 -22.43 16.51 2.14
CA GLN A 73 -22.75 16.72 3.56
C GLN A 73 -22.26 15.53 4.39
N LEU A 74 -22.50 14.32 3.90
CA LEU A 74 -22.07 13.08 4.56
C LEU A 74 -20.54 12.99 4.64
N VAL A 75 -19.83 13.24 3.54
CA VAL A 75 -18.37 13.21 3.51
C VAL A 75 -17.78 14.21 4.49
N ARG A 76 -18.32 15.45 4.55
CA ARG A 76 -17.86 16.44 5.53
C ARG A 76 -18.06 15.99 6.98
N LEU A 77 -19.20 15.40 7.31
CA LEU A 77 -19.47 14.88 8.65
C LEU A 77 -18.50 13.75 9.01
N LEU A 78 -18.37 12.75 8.14
CA LEU A 78 -17.49 11.60 8.36
C LEU A 78 -16.02 12.01 8.50
N GLN A 79 -15.55 12.97 7.71
CA GLN A 79 -14.20 13.53 7.85
C GLN A 79 -14.00 14.19 9.21
N SER A 80 -14.94 15.03 9.64
CA SER A 80 -14.88 15.70 10.95
C SER A 80 -14.89 14.69 12.10
N GLU A 81 -15.74 13.67 12.06
CA GLU A 81 -15.82 12.63 13.07
C GLU A 81 -14.55 11.78 13.11
N PHE A 82 -14.00 11.43 11.94
CA PHE A 82 -12.76 10.70 11.81
C PHE A 82 -11.59 11.50 12.40
N GLU A 83 -11.45 12.78 12.03
CA GLU A 83 -10.41 13.67 12.58
C GLU A 83 -10.52 13.82 14.10
N GLN A 84 -11.73 14.02 14.64
CA GLN A 84 -11.95 14.13 16.08
C GLN A 84 -11.59 12.83 16.79
N THR A 85 -12.00 11.68 16.24
CA THR A 85 -11.71 10.36 16.80
C THR A 85 -10.22 10.08 16.78
N THR A 86 -9.55 10.28 15.65
CA THR A 86 -8.10 10.07 15.52
C THR A 86 -7.31 10.99 16.45
N ARG A 87 -7.72 12.25 16.59
CA ARG A 87 -7.09 13.19 17.54
C ARG A 87 -7.20 12.68 18.98
N SER A 88 -8.40 12.27 19.40
CA SER A 88 -8.64 11.70 20.72
C SER A 88 -7.76 10.46 20.97
N LEU A 89 -7.67 9.56 19.98
CA LEU A 89 -6.80 8.39 20.07
C LEU A 89 -5.32 8.77 20.21
N LEU A 90 -4.83 9.76 19.46
CA LEU A 90 -3.43 10.22 19.56
C LEU A 90 -3.13 10.92 20.89
N GLU A 91 -4.10 11.61 21.48
CA GLU A 91 -3.97 12.24 22.80
C GLU A 91 -3.94 11.20 23.93
N GLN A 92 -4.73 10.14 23.82
CA GLN A 92 -4.89 9.13 24.88
C GLN A 92 -3.91 7.96 24.77
N LEU A 93 -3.54 7.57 23.55
CA LEU A 93 -2.64 6.47 23.27
C LEU A 93 -1.28 7.00 22.83
N HIS A 94 -0.38 7.14 23.81
CA HIS A 94 1.03 7.36 23.51
C HIS A 94 1.66 6.13 22.85
N SER A 95 2.78 6.33 22.16
CA SER A 95 3.57 5.22 21.64
C SER A 95 3.81 4.19 22.74
N PRO A 96 3.63 2.88 22.45
CA PRO A 96 3.94 1.85 23.43
C PRO A 96 5.38 2.02 23.91
N PRO A 97 5.68 1.66 25.17
CA PRO A 97 7.03 1.77 25.69
C PRO A 97 8.01 1.08 24.74
N ARG A 98 9.16 1.72 24.47
CA ARG A 98 10.18 1.17 23.57
C ARG A 98 10.62 -0.19 24.11
N THR A 99 10.20 -1.25 23.45
CA THR A 99 10.66 -2.61 23.70
C THR A 99 11.99 -2.84 23.01
N SER A 100 12.65 -3.94 23.36
CA SER A 100 13.78 -4.44 22.58
C SER A 100 13.40 -4.54 21.09
N PRO A 101 14.38 -4.39 20.18
CA PRO A 101 14.11 -4.48 18.75
C PRO A 101 13.42 -5.79 18.40
N SER A 102 12.49 -5.74 17.45
CA SER A 102 11.52 -6.80 17.21
C SER A 102 11.45 -7.23 15.75
N PHE A 103 10.85 -8.39 15.54
CA PHE A 103 10.67 -9.03 14.25
C PHE A 103 9.18 -9.37 14.09
N TYR A 104 8.54 -8.82 13.07
CA TYR A 104 7.12 -9.04 12.77
C TYR A 104 6.98 -9.68 11.40
N SER A 105 6.13 -10.69 11.27
CA SER A 105 5.87 -11.36 10.01
C SER A 105 4.47 -11.05 9.49
N TRP A 106 4.39 -10.62 8.24
CA TRP A 106 3.14 -10.38 7.51
C TRP A 106 3.03 -11.39 6.38
N GLN A 107 1.86 -12.02 6.25
CA GLN A 107 1.62 -13.09 5.27
C GLN A 107 0.38 -12.80 4.44
N GLY A 108 0.49 -13.05 3.14
CA GLY A 108 -0.59 -12.84 2.18
C GLY A 108 -0.70 -11.39 1.69
N ASP A 109 -1.20 -11.27 0.47
CA ASP A 109 -1.15 -10.07 -0.36
C ASP A 109 -1.66 -8.82 0.37
N LYS A 110 -2.86 -8.89 0.96
CA LYS A 110 -3.48 -7.74 1.63
C LYS A 110 -2.70 -7.28 2.87
N ALA A 111 -2.17 -8.20 3.65
CA ALA A 111 -1.39 -7.87 4.85
C ALA A 111 -0.06 -7.21 4.46
N ILE A 112 0.60 -7.73 3.42
CA ILE A 112 1.84 -7.19 2.87
C ILE A 112 1.62 -5.80 2.29
N GLU A 113 0.57 -5.62 1.46
CA GLU A 113 0.24 -4.31 0.91
C GLU A 113 -0.01 -3.28 2.03
N THR A 114 -0.74 -3.69 3.08
CA THR A 114 -1.01 -2.83 4.23
C THR A 114 0.27 -2.49 5.00
N ALA A 115 1.18 -3.45 5.19
CA ALA A 115 2.45 -3.24 5.87
C ALA A 115 3.36 -2.27 5.09
N ILE A 116 3.49 -2.46 3.78
CA ILE A 116 4.24 -1.56 2.88
C ILE A 116 3.65 -0.15 2.96
N ARG A 117 2.32 0.00 2.77
CA ARG A 117 1.64 1.30 2.82
C ARG A 117 1.84 1.97 4.17
N ARG A 118 1.70 1.24 5.28
CA ARG A 118 1.91 1.77 6.63
C ARG A 118 3.34 2.26 6.81
N LEU A 119 4.33 1.45 6.44
CA LEU A 119 5.74 1.80 6.64
C LEU A 119 6.14 3.03 5.82
N VAL A 120 5.77 3.06 4.54
CA VAL A 120 6.10 4.16 3.61
C VAL A 120 5.34 5.45 3.96
N SER A 121 4.09 5.35 4.45
CA SER A 121 3.31 6.53 4.82
C SER A 121 3.80 7.21 6.09
N ASN A 122 4.45 6.47 6.98
CA ASN A 122 4.98 6.97 8.26
C ASN A 122 6.48 7.30 8.22
N ALA A 123 7.13 7.22 7.05
CA ALA A 123 8.48 7.72 6.89
C ALA A 123 8.49 9.25 6.90
N ASP A 124 9.57 9.83 7.44
CA ASP A 124 9.72 11.28 7.66
C ASP A 124 10.75 11.94 6.72
N LYS A 125 11.80 11.21 6.34
CA LYS A 125 13.00 11.79 5.70
C LYS A 125 13.35 11.09 4.39
N SER A 126 13.48 9.77 4.41
CA SER A 126 14.02 9.02 3.29
C SER A 126 13.52 7.59 3.21
N ILE A 127 13.38 7.09 2.00
CA ILE A 127 13.03 5.69 1.74
C ILE A 127 13.96 5.14 0.66
N VAL A 128 14.61 4.03 0.96
CA VAL A 128 15.38 3.24 -0.01
C VAL A 128 14.63 1.95 -0.26
N VAL A 129 14.44 1.60 -1.52
CA VAL A 129 13.79 0.34 -1.92
C VAL A 129 14.70 -0.40 -2.89
N ASP A 130 14.93 -1.69 -2.62
CA ASP A 130 15.54 -2.62 -3.57
C ASP A 130 14.47 -3.67 -3.93
N ILE A 131 14.11 -3.75 -5.21
CA ILE A 131 13.00 -4.59 -5.68
C ILE A 131 13.20 -5.02 -7.13
N TRP A 132 12.59 -6.14 -7.49
CA TRP A 132 12.52 -6.59 -8.87
C TRP A 132 11.53 -5.76 -9.68
N SER A 133 11.84 -5.50 -10.95
CA SER A 133 10.98 -4.68 -11.80
C SER A 133 9.56 -5.23 -11.95
N GLU A 134 9.36 -6.55 -11.88
CA GLU A 134 8.03 -7.19 -11.89
C GLU A 134 7.17 -6.81 -10.68
N ASP A 135 7.80 -6.47 -9.55
CA ASP A 135 7.13 -6.25 -8.27
C ASP A 135 7.04 -4.77 -7.88
N VAL A 136 7.53 -3.84 -8.71
CA VAL A 136 7.47 -2.38 -8.48
C VAL A 136 6.04 -1.88 -8.21
N HIS A 137 5.04 -2.51 -8.82
CA HIS A 137 3.63 -2.18 -8.63
C HIS A 137 3.15 -2.26 -7.16
N TRP A 138 3.83 -3.02 -6.30
CA TRP A 138 3.52 -3.11 -4.86
C TRP A 138 3.87 -1.83 -4.10
N VAL A 139 4.86 -1.09 -4.56
CA VAL A 139 5.47 0.03 -3.83
C VAL A 139 5.28 1.38 -4.53
N GLU A 140 5.06 1.39 -5.83
CA GLU A 140 5.07 2.63 -6.64
C GLU A 140 4.09 3.69 -6.11
N GLY A 141 2.82 3.35 -5.94
CA GLY A 141 1.82 4.30 -5.46
C GLY A 141 2.20 4.95 -4.13
N PRO A 142 2.49 4.16 -3.07
CA PRO A 142 2.99 4.69 -1.80
C PRO A 142 4.25 5.55 -1.91
N LEU A 143 5.22 5.16 -2.74
CA LEU A 143 6.48 5.90 -2.92
C LEU A 143 6.26 7.23 -3.64
N VAL A 144 5.39 7.28 -4.65
CA VAL A 144 5.05 8.51 -5.36
C VAL A 144 4.37 9.51 -4.42
N GLU A 145 3.46 9.03 -3.56
CA GLU A 145 2.86 9.89 -2.53
C GLU A 145 3.88 10.37 -1.50
N ALA A 146 4.85 9.53 -1.12
CA ALA A 146 5.96 9.94 -0.26
C ALA A 146 6.87 11.00 -0.92
N GLU A 147 7.19 10.85 -2.21
CA GLU A 147 7.98 11.83 -2.96
C GLU A 147 7.25 13.19 -3.07
N LYS A 148 5.93 13.17 -3.27
CA LYS A 148 5.09 14.39 -3.25
C LYS A 148 5.10 15.10 -1.89
N ARG A 149 5.24 14.37 -0.79
CA ARG A 149 5.44 14.94 0.55
C ARG A 149 6.85 15.50 0.77
N GLY A 150 7.76 15.34 -0.18
CA GLY A 150 9.12 15.89 -0.14
C GLY A 150 10.17 14.93 0.45
N LEU A 151 9.84 13.65 0.63
CA LEU A 151 10.83 12.66 1.09
C LEU A 151 11.86 12.34 0.00
N ALA A 152 13.09 12.06 0.43
CA ALA A 152 14.11 11.53 -0.47
C ALA A 152 13.86 10.05 -0.74
N ILE A 153 13.43 9.72 -1.96
CA ILE A 153 13.17 8.35 -2.39
C ILE A 153 14.33 7.87 -3.28
N THR A 154 14.82 6.66 -3.05
CA THR A 154 15.72 5.96 -3.97
C THR A 154 15.16 4.59 -4.27
N LEU A 155 14.85 4.32 -5.54
CA LEU A 155 14.41 3.00 -6.01
C LEU A 155 15.56 2.33 -6.75
N ILE A 156 16.02 1.19 -6.24
CA ILE A 156 16.91 0.26 -6.91
C ILE A 156 16.03 -0.82 -7.54
N SER A 157 16.00 -0.85 -8.88
CA SER A 157 15.23 -1.81 -9.65
C SER A 157 16.15 -2.86 -10.25
N ILE A 158 15.87 -4.13 -9.95
CA ILE A 158 16.53 -5.27 -10.59
C ILE A 158 15.78 -5.57 -11.91
N GLY A 159 16.32 -5.05 -13.00
CA GLY A 159 15.69 -5.05 -14.33
C GLY A 159 15.03 -3.71 -14.67
N GLU A 160 14.75 -3.50 -15.96
CA GLU A 160 14.13 -2.26 -16.44
C GLU A 160 12.70 -2.11 -15.90
N CYS A 161 12.39 -0.92 -15.39
CA CYS A 161 11.06 -0.54 -14.92
C CYS A 161 10.68 0.84 -15.44
N HIS A 162 9.38 1.07 -15.65
CA HIS A 162 8.84 2.39 -15.95
C HIS A 162 8.16 2.93 -14.68
N THR A 163 8.67 4.06 -14.17
CA THR A 163 8.08 4.75 -13.03
C THR A 163 8.29 6.26 -13.16
N CYS A 164 7.48 7.04 -12.44
CA CYS A 164 7.59 8.51 -12.39
C CYS A 164 8.47 9.03 -11.24
N LEU A 165 9.02 8.14 -10.42
CA LEU A 165 9.98 8.49 -9.36
C LEU A 165 11.24 9.11 -9.96
N LYS A 166 11.80 10.12 -9.29
CA LYS A 166 12.92 10.91 -9.83
C LYS A 166 14.26 10.18 -9.75
N ASN A 167 14.48 9.40 -8.70
CA ASN A 167 15.76 8.77 -8.42
C ASN A 167 15.62 7.24 -8.47
N VAL A 168 15.95 6.69 -9.63
CA VAL A 168 15.86 5.26 -9.94
C VAL A 168 17.23 4.76 -10.40
N LEU A 169 17.76 3.76 -9.72
CA LEU A 169 18.96 3.02 -10.10
C LEU A 169 18.53 1.70 -10.71
N VAL A 170 18.96 1.39 -11.93
CA VAL A 170 18.52 0.20 -12.66
C VAL A 170 19.68 -0.77 -12.78
N HIS A 171 19.63 -1.87 -12.04
CA HIS A 171 20.62 -2.93 -12.14
C HIS A 171 20.27 -3.87 -13.29
N LYS A 172 21.21 -4.05 -14.23
CA LYS A 172 21.03 -4.92 -15.40
C LYS A 172 21.14 -6.38 -15.00
N ARG A 173 20.29 -7.22 -15.62
CA ARG A 173 20.24 -8.66 -15.40
C ARG A 173 21.26 -9.38 -16.28
N SER A 174 22.00 -10.32 -15.71
CA SER A 174 22.52 -11.44 -16.50
C SER A 174 21.37 -12.42 -16.81
N ASP A 175 21.48 -13.16 -17.91
CA ASP A 175 20.45 -14.14 -18.33
C ASP A 175 20.19 -15.23 -17.28
N GLU A 176 21.13 -15.45 -16.37
CA GLU A 176 21.07 -16.49 -15.33
C GLU A 176 20.09 -16.15 -14.20
N TRP A 177 19.79 -14.87 -14.02
CA TRP A 177 18.84 -14.39 -12.99
C TRP A 177 17.38 -14.52 -13.44
N LYS A 178 17.12 -15.04 -14.64
CA LYS A 178 15.76 -15.30 -15.15
C LYS A 178 15.03 -16.40 -14.39
N ASN A 179 15.75 -17.28 -13.69
CA ASN A 179 15.20 -18.48 -13.05
C ASN A 179 15.16 -18.42 -11.51
N VAL A 180 15.25 -17.24 -10.90
CA VAL A 180 15.21 -17.14 -9.44
C VAL A 180 13.77 -17.42 -8.95
N GLY A 181 13.59 -18.52 -8.20
CA GLY A 181 12.29 -18.96 -7.67
C GLY A 181 11.64 -17.97 -6.69
N ALA A 182 12.44 -17.11 -6.06
CA ALA A 182 12.02 -16.06 -5.13
C ALA A 182 12.73 -14.73 -5.42
N ARG A 183 11.95 -13.72 -5.81
CA ARG A 183 12.38 -12.34 -6.06
C ARG A 183 12.36 -11.54 -4.76
N LYS A 184 13.54 -11.35 -4.17
CA LYS A 184 13.71 -10.65 -2.89
C LYS A 184 13.41 -9.16 -3.05
N PHE A 185 12.94 -8.52 -1.98
CA PHE A 185 12.87 -7.07 -1.92
C PHE A 185 13.17 -6.57 -0.50
N SER A 186 13.57 -5.31 -0.41
CA SER A 186 13.72 -4.59 0.85
C SER A 186 13.25 -3.15 0.74
N ILE A 187 12.75 -2.61 1.85
CA ILE A 187 12.36 -1.22 2.04
C ILE A 187 13.02 -0.77 3.34
N LEU A 188 13.79 0.31 3.29
CA LEU A 188 14.44 0.94 4.43
C LEU A 188 13.92 2.36 4.58
N CYS A 189 13.19 2.63 5.67
CA CYS A 189 12.66 3.95 5.99
C CYS A 189 13.47 4.62 7.10
N ASP A 190 13.92 5.85 6.84
CA ASP A 190 14.63 6.75 7.77
C ASP A 190 15.80 6.13 8.53
N THR A 191 16.39 5.04 8.01
CA THR A 191 17.44 4.30 8.71
C THR A 191 17.01 3.84 10.11
N ARG A 192 15.71 3.56 10.31
CA ARG A 192 15.11 3.16 11.59
C ARG A 192 14.28 1.89 11.51
N SER A 193 13.62 1.68 10.39
CA SER A 193 12.69 0.57 10.22
C SER A 193 12.83 0.00 8.82
N ALA A 194 12.77 -1.31 8.73
CA ALA A 194 12.92 -2.03 7.49
C ALA A 194 11.81 -3.06 7.30
N LEU A 195 11.54 -3.33 6.03
CA LEU A 195 10.64 -4.37 5.60
C LEU A 195 11.32 -5.15 4.47
N LEU A 196 11.42 -6.47 4.62
CA LEU A 196 12.18 -7.34 3.73
C LEU A 196 11.45 -8.65 3.51
N GLY A 197 11.45 -9.15 2.28
CA GLY A 197 10.71 -10.35 1.93
C GLY A 197 11.04 -10.84 0.54
N SER A 198 10.18 -11.71 0.01
CA SER A 198 10.28 -12.17 -1.36
C SER A 198 8.91 -12.40 -1.98
N PHE A 199 8.81 -12.07 -3.27
CA PHE A 199 7.72 -12.40 -4.16
C PHE A 199 8.12 -13.60 -5.04
N GLY A 200 7.16 -14.30 -5.64
CA GLY A 200 7.45 -15.46 -6.49
C GLY A 200 6.37 -16.53 -6.42
N LYS A 201 6.48 -17.55 -7.29
CA LYS A 201 5.47 -18.62 -7.40
C LYS A 201 5.70 -19.78 -6.43
N GLU A 202 6.90 -19.92 -5.88
CA GLU A 202 7.29 -21.09 -5.09
C GLU A 202 6.98 -20.95 -3.60
N LEU A 203 6.75 -19.72 -3.12
CA LEU A 203 6.53 -19.43 -1.71
C LEU A 203 5.27 -18.58 -1.54
N LYS A 204 4.56 -18.80 -0.43
CA LYS A 204 3.53 -17.85 0.02
C LYS A 204 4.21 -16.52 0.31
N PRO A 205 3.74 -15.40 -0.26
CA PRO A 205 4.30 -14.08 0.01
C PRO A 205 4.36 -13.84 1.52
N THR A 206 5.57 -13.62 2.01
CA THR A 206 5.86 -13.37 3.42
C THR A 206 6.88 -12.26 3.52
N VAL A 207 6.65 -11.37 4.47
CA VAL A 207 7.45 -10.18 4.69
C VAL A 207 7.79 -10.08 6.16
N LEU A 208 9.04 -9.75 6.44
CA LEU A 208 9.58 -9.44 7.75
C LEU A 208 9.67 -7.92 7.91
N GLU A 209 9.09 -7.38 8.96
CA GLU A 209 9.27 -5.99 9.40
C GLU A 209 10.09 -5.97 10.69
N THR A 210 11.00 -5.01 10.79
CA THR A 210 11.93 -4.92 11.92
C THR A 210 12.52 -3.53 12.09
N ASP A 211 12.86 -3.20 13.33
CA ASP A 211 13.66 -2.05 13.74
C ASP A 211 15.03 -2.48 14.31
N HIS A 212 15.42 -3.75 14.10
CA HIS A 212 16.65 -4.29 14.65
C HIS A 212 17.90 -3.63 14.04
N PRO A 213 18.76 -2.96 14.85
CA PRO A 213 19.87 -2.15 14.35
C PRO A 213 20.78 -2.89 13.35
N SER A 214 21.10 -4.16 13.62
CA SER A 214 21.94 -4.95 12.72
C SER A 214 21.34 -5.18 11.33
N LEU A 215 20.01 -5.31 11.20
CA LEU A 215 19.39 -5.42 9.88
C LEU A 215 19.24 -4.07 9.19
N ILE A 216 18.97 -3.01 9.97
CA ILE A 216 18.98 -1.64 9.46
C ILE A 216 20.36 -1.31 8.86
N GLU A 217 21.43 -1.56 9.60
CA GLU A 217 22.81 -1.33 9.15
C GLU A 217 23.18 -2.22 7.96
N LEU A 218 22.77 -3.50 7.96
CA LEU A 218 22.99 -4.41 6.84
C LEU A 218 22.37 -3.86 5.55
N LEU A 219 21.11 -3.41 5.58
CA LEU A 219 20.44 -2.86 4.40
C LEU A 219 21.03 -1.51 3.98
N GLN A 220 21.42 -0.69 4.95
CA GLN A 220 22.08 0.58 4.65
C GLN A 220 23.43 0.36 3.96
N ASN A 221 24.22 -0.60 4.41
CA ASN A 221 25.49 -0.97 3.78
C ASN A 221 25.27 -1.57 2.38
N ALA A 222 24.26 -2.42 2.21
CA ALA A 222 23.88 -2.94 0.89
C ALA A 222 23.56 -1.79 -0.08
N PHE A 223 22.75 -0.82 0.35
CA PHE A 223 22.47 0.39 -0.42
C PHE A 223 23.72 1.17 -0.81
N TYR A 224 24.65 1.40 0.13
CA TYR A 224 25.91 2.08 -0.20
C TYR A 224 26.72 1.30 -1.22
N HIS A 225 26.78 -0.03 -1.11
CA HIS A 225 27.47 -0.86 -2.09
C HIS A 225 26.84 -0.75 -3.48
N ASP A 226 25.51 -0.77 -3.58
CA ASP A 226 24.81 -0.62 -4.87
C ASP A 226 25.11 0.73 -5.51
N VAL A 227 25.03 1.83 -4.74
CA VAL A 227 25.34 3.18 -5.24
C VAL A 227 26.80 3.31 -5.68
N ILE A 228 27.73 2.78 -4.86
CA ILE A 228 29.16 2.78 -5.21
C ILE A 228 29.38 1.98 -6.49
N MET A 229 28.75 0.81 -6.61
CA MET A 229 28.98 -0.07 -7.74
C MET A 229 28.40 0.50 -9.04
N GLU A 230 27.19 1.08 -8.99
CA GLU A 230 26.60 1.82 -10.10
C GLU A 230 27.50 2.97 -10.57
N GLN A 231 28.09 3.74 -9.64
CA GLN A 231 29.01 4.82 -9.99
C GLN A 231 30.29 4.30 -10.64
N ILE A 232 30.89 3.24 -10.08
CA ILE A 232 32.09 2.61 -10.66
C ILE A 232 31.79 2.03 -12.04
N GLU A 233 30.62 1.39 -12.24
CA GLU A 233 30.20 0.87 -13.55
C GLU A 233 30.04 1.99 -14.59
N ARG A 234 29.46 3.13 -14.21
CA ARG A 234 29.36 4.30 -15.09
C ARG A 234 30.73 4.83 -15.50
N ASP A 235 31.66 4.91 -14.56
CA ASP A 235 32.97 5.50 -14.79
C ASP A 235 33.94 4.55 -15.54
N PHE A 236 33.81 3.23 -15.35
CA PHE A 236 34.79 2.23 -15.81
C PHE A 236 34.17 1.04 -16.58
N SER A 237 32.98 1.20 -17.15
CA SER A 237 32.22 0.12 -17.81
C SER A 237 33.05 -0.76 -18.76
N LYS A 238 33.90 -0.14 -19.59
CA LYS A 238 34.71 -0.84 -20.59
C LYS A 238 35.83 -1.66 -19.95
N GLU A 239 36.60 -1.06 -19.06
CA GLU A 239 37.71 -1.69 -18.35
C GLU A 239 37.22 -2.86 -17.49
N LEU A 240 36.05 -2.71 -16.86
CA LEU A 240 35.42 -3.75 -16.07
C LEU A 240 34.95 -4.92 -16.96
N ALA A 241 34.30 -4.64 -18.08
CA ALA A 241 33.88 -5.68 -19.02
C ALA A 241 35.07 -6.45 -19.61
N ASP A 242 36.13 -5.73 -20.00
CA ASP A 242 37.36 -6.33 -20.56
C ASP A 242 38.03 -7.27 -19.54
N LYS A 243 38.10 -6.84 -18.27
CA LYS A 243 38.80 -7.57 -17.20
C LYS A 243 37.96 -8.68 -16.56
N TYR A 244 36.68 -8.43 -16.29
CA TYR A 244 35.82 -9.31 -15.49
C TYR A 244 34.68 -9.97 -16.29
N GLY A 245 34.55 -9.66 -17.57
CA GLY A 245 33.44 -10.12 -18.40
C GLY A 245 32.18 -9.30 -18.17
N ASN A 246 31.15 -9.53 -18.99
CA ASN A 246 29.87 -8.86 -18.83
C ASN A 246 29.22 -9.30 -17.52
N HIS A 247 28.65 -8.34 -16.76
CA HIS A 247 28.01 -8.62 -15.47
C HIS A 247 28.90 -9.39 -14.47
N TYR A 248 30.22 -9.22 -14.53
CA TYR A 248 31.21 -9.80 -13.61
C TYR A 248 31.26 -11.34 -13.56
N GLU A 249 30.83 -12.02 -14.63
CA GLU A 249 30.81 -13.49 -14.71
C GLU A 249 32.11 -14.15 -14.23
N ARG A 250 33.29 -13.61 -14.60
CA ARG A 250 34.59 -14.19 -14.21
C ARG A 250 34.84 -14.13 -12.70
N ILE A 251 34.28 -13.14 -12.01
CA ILE A 251 34.33 -13.05 -10.55
C ILE A 251 33.33 -14.05 -9.97
N ILE A 252 32.06 -13.97 -10.39
CA ILE A 252 30.96 -14.76 -9.82
C ILE A 252 31.22 -16.26 -9.96
N ASP A 253 31.70 -16.71 -11.11
CA ASP A 253 31.97 -18.11 -11.42
C ASP A 253 32.97 -18.75 -10.44
N SER A 254 33.94 -17.97 -9.96
CA SER A 254 34.92 -18.44 -8.98
C SER A 254 34.30 -18.78 -7.62
N TYR A 255 33.16 -18.15 -7.31
CA TYR A 255 32.43 -18.34 -6.06
C TYR A 255 31.21 -19.26 -6.19
N ARG A 256 30.71 -19.53 -7.41
CA ARG A 256 29.55 -20.42 -7.62
C ARG A 256 29.69 -21.79 -6.97
N LYS A 257 30.90 -22.33 -6.88
CA LYS A 257 31.13 -23.64 -6.23
C LYS A 257 30.85 -23.65 -4.71
N TYR A 258 30.65 -22.49 -4.10
CA TYR A 258 30.39 -22.33 -2.66
C TYR A 258 28.92 -21.98 -2.33
N LEU A 259 28.07 -21.78 -3.34
CA LEU A 259 26.67 -21.39 -3.23
C LEU A 259 25.76 -22.46 -3.83
#